data_AF-A0A6A6SNM6-F1
#
_entry.id   AF-A0A6A6SNM6-F1
#
_cell.length_a   1.000
_cell.length_b   1.000
_cell.length_c   1.000
_cell.angle_alpha   90.00
_cell.angle_beta   90.00
_cell.angle_gamma   90.00
#
_symmetry.space_group_name_H-M   'P 1'
#
loop_
_entity.id
_entity.type
_entity.pdbx_description
1 polymer ?
#
loop_
_entity_poly.entity_id
_entity_poly.type
_entity_poly.pdbx_seq_one_letter_code
_entity_poly.pdbx_strand_id
1 'polypeptide(L)'
;MLRPWIFSEMKLMLHNPHELVYVGHAGQGTKIRMSLLRWMGYIPRSRFDDTSFAKELRHAWASDFVTPVLEILNGSVSMTDIHDFKFILPMLADVLVAAEQLERNDYLLTVALLASASRHGRVQEYVIDGAFTRLPYRKLRIWSRVKNKEWYDTVARTKSSFQVFIQRDEIHRVFWHDHELATLEYHEKDWRKDDIPQYTLRLAQDMERRVFEMLELDSEAFSQFVVRENERRAYMGDPDLVAGPKIKVVEIRR
;
A
#
# COMPACT_ATOMS: atom_id res chain seq x y z
N MET A 1 4.75 -9.68 -3.20
CA MET A 1 5.83 -9.58 -2.19
C MET A 1 5.66 -8.22 -1.53
N LEU A 2 5.31 -8.12 -0.24
CA LEU A 2 4.96 -6.84 0.42
C LEU A 2 6.02 -6.45 1.46
N ARG A 3 7.28 -6.39 1.04
CA ARG A 3 8.42 -6.04 1.93
C ARG A 3 8.84 -4.59 1.63
N PRO A 4 8.73 -3.65 2.58
CA PRO A 4 8.95 -2.23 2.30
C PRO A 4 10.34 -1.91 1.73
N TRP A 5 11.39 -2.58 2.19
CA TRP A 5 12.74 -2.35 1.67
C TRP A 5 12.87 -2.76 0.19
N ILE A 6 12.20 -3.84 -0.21
CA ILE A 6 12.19 -4.28 -1.63
C ILE A 6 11.43 -3.26 -2.48
N PHE A 7 10.33 -2.70 -1.97
CA PHE A 7 9.59 -1.64 -2.64
C PHE A 7 10.43 -0.37 -2.79
N SER A 8 11.21 -0.02 -1.77
CA SER A 8 12.15 1.11 -1.80
C SER A 8 13.19 0.92 -2.91
N GLU A 9 13.86 -0.23 -2.93
CA GLU A 9 14.85 -0.56 -3.97
C GLU A 9 14.23 -0.51 -5.37
N MET A 10 13.03 -1.08 -5.55
CA MET A 10 12.31 -1.02 -6.82
C MET A 10 12.00 0.44 -7.20
N LYS A 11 11.52 1.28 -6.29
CA LYS A 11 11.27 2.70 -6.57
C LYS A 11 12.55 3.48 -6.90
N LEU A 12 13.67 3.21 -6.22
CA LEU A 12 14.96 3.81 -6.56
C LEU A 12 15.39 3.47 -7.99
N MET A 13 15.06 2.28 -8.49
CA MET A 13 15.29 1.92 -9.90
C MET A 13 14.55 2.84 -10.89
N LEU A 14 13.41 3.43 -10.52
CA LEU A 14 12.66 4.36 -11.38
C LEU A 14 13.50 5.60 -11.71
N HIS A 15 14.31 6.05 -10.75
CA HIS A 15 15.17 7.23 -10.87
C HIS A 15 16.59 6.89 -11.33
N ASN A 16 16.87 5.62 -11.67
CA ASN A 16 18.19 5.22 -12.13
C ASN A 16 18.46 5.83 -13.52
N PRO A 17 19.51 6.67 -13.67
CA PRO A 17 19.85 7.25 -14.97
C PRO A 17 20.47 6.22 -15.94
N HIS A 18 20.86 5.05 -15.43
CA HIS A 18 21.47 3.97 -16.20
C HIS A 18 20.44 2.94 -16.68
N GLU A 19 20.82 2.20 -17.73
CA GLU A 19 20.03 1.06 -18.20
C GLU A 19 19.97 -0.04 -17.13
N LEU A 20 18.76 -0.48 -16.79
CA LEU A 20 18.54 -1.61 -15.90
C LEU A 20 18.56 -2.90 -16.71
N VAL A 21 19.29 -3.92 -16.23
CA VAL A 21 19.34 -5.23 -16.88
C VAL A 21 18.56 -6.25 -16.04
N TYR A 22 17.41 -6.70 -16.55
CA TYR A 22 16.68 -7.82 -15.97
C TYR A 22 17.19 -9.13 -16.56
N VAL A 23 17.81 -9.96 -15.71
CA VAL A 23 18.35 -11.28 -16.10
C VAL A 23 17.42 -12.37 -15.57
N GLY A 24 16.88 -13.20 -16.46
CA GLY A 24 15.98 -14.30 -16.09
C GLY A 24 16.27 -15.58 -16.86
N HIS A 25 15.84 -16.73 -16.32
CA HIS A 25 15.86 -17.98 -17.08
C HIS A 25 14.75 -17.99 -18.13
N ALA A 26 15.01 -18.64 -19.28
CA ALA A 26 14.03 -18.77 -20.34
C ALA A 26 12.70 -19.36 -19.83
N GLY A 27 11.61 -18.62 -19.98
CA GLY A 27 10.27 -19.02 -19.54
C GLY A 27 9.91 -18.70 -18.08
N GLN A 28 10.84 -18.16 -17.29
CA GLN A 28 10.56 -17.73 -15.92
C GLN A 28 9.86 -16.36 -15.94
N GLY A 29 8.67 -16.29 -15.35
CA GLY A 29 7.93 -15.05 -15.20
C GLY A 29 7.21 -14.54 -16.45
N THR A 30 7.01 -15.34 -17.51
CA THR A 30 6.14 -14.96 -18.64
C THR A 30 4.71 -15.46 -18.41
N LYS A 31 3.68 -14.69 -18.81
CA LYS A 31 2.28 -15.16 -18.78
C LYS A 31 1.88 -16.02 -19.97
N ILE A 32 2.78 -16.21 -20.94
CA ILE A 32 2.46 -16.94 -22.15
C ILE A 32 2.33 -18.42 -21.78
N ARG A 33 1.15 -19.00 -22.01
CA ARG A 33 0.92 -20.44 -21.81
C ARG A 33 1.97 -21.24 -22.59
N MET A 34 2.71 -22.10 -21.88
CA MET A 34 3.70 -23.03 -22.46
C MET A 34 3.16 -23.83 -23.66
N SER A 35 1.86 -24.14 -23.69
CA SER A 35 1.22 -24.85 -24.79
C SER A 35 1.11 -24.03 -26.08
N LEU A 36 0.86 -22.72 -25.99
CA LEU A 36 0.90 -21.80 -27.14
C LEU A 36 2.33 -21.53 -27.61
N LEU A 37 3.29 -21.46 -26.67
CA LEU A 37 4.72 -21.29 -26.96
C LEU A 37 5.30 -22.47 -27.76
N ARG A 38 4.82 -23.70 -27.49
CA ARG A 38 5.24 -24.90 -28.24
C ARG A 38 4.67 -24.96 -29.66
N TRP A 39 3.47 -24.42 -29.89
CA TRP A 39 2.78 -24.53 -31.18
C TRP A 39 3.27 -23.51 -32.22
N MET A 40 3.65 -22.30 -31.80
CA MET A 40 4.04 -21.24 -32.74
C MET A 40 5.51 -21.28 -33.20
N GLY A 41 6.35 -22.17 -32.66
CA GLY A 41 7.75 -22.36 -33.10
C GLY A 41 8.70 -21.15 -32.97
N TYR A 42 8.14 -19.97 -32.65
CA TYR A 42 8.82 -18.70 -32.56
C TYR A 42 8.24 -17.93 -31.39
N ILE A 43 9.12 -17.35 -30.58
CA ILE A 43 8.73 -16.54 -29.44
C ILE A 43 9.18 -15.12 -29.77
N PRO A 44 8.27 -14.14 -29.92
CA PRO A 44 8.64 -12.73 -30.00
C PRO A 44 9.23 -12.32 -28.63
N ARG A 45 10.51 -12.65 -28.40
CA ARG A 45 11.23 -12.45 -27.14
C ARG A 45 11.97 -11.14 -27.18
N SER A 46 11.30 -10.06 -26.78
CA SER A 46 12.00 -8.81 -26.48
C SER A 46 11.23 -7.82 -25.61
N ARG A 47 10.01 -8.12 -25.17
CA ARG A 47 9.18 -7.12 -24.48
C ARG A 47 9.14 -7.43 -22.99
N PHE A 48 9.89 -6.62 -22.24
CA PHE A 48 9.83 -6.55 -20.77
C PHE A 48 8.38 -6.61 -20.26
N ASP A 49 7.50 -5.87 -20.93
CA ASP A 49 6.07 -5.72 -20.69
C ASP A 49 5.26 -7.03 -20.58
N ASP A 50 5.72 -8.11 -21.23
CA ASP A 50 5.02 -9.40 -21.24
C ASP A 50 5.39 -10.29 -20.03
N THR A 51 6.27 -9.79 -19.16
CA THR A 51 6.70 -10.50 -17.95
C THR A 51 5.84 -10.13 -16.74
N SER A 52 5.48 -11.12 -15.93
CA SER A 52 4.94 -10.95 -14.58
C SER A 52 5.86 -10.06 -13.75
N PHE A 53 7.19 -10.17 -13.90
CA PHE A 53 8.14 -9.29 -13.22
C PHE A 53 7.91 -7.81 -13.59
N ALA A 54 7.79 -7.47 -14.87
CA ALA A 54 7.50 -6.10 -15.30
C ALA A 54 6.16 -5.59 -14.77
N LYS A 55 5.14 -6.46 -14.74
CA LYS A 55 3.85 -6.13 -14.14
C LYS A 55 3.99 -5.82 -12.65
N GLU A 56 4.66 -6.69 -11.88
CA GLU A 56 4.92 -6.48 -10.45
C GLU A 56 5.80 -5.24 -10.20
N LEU A 57 6.80 -4.98 -11.04
CA LEU A 57 7.67 -3.81 -10.94
C LEU A 57 6.88 -2.51 -11.17
N ARG A 58 6.02 -2.47 -12.19
CA ARG A 58 5.12 -1.34 -12.44
C ARG A 58 4.14 -1.15 -11.28
N HIS A 59 3.61 -2.24 -10.73
CA HIS A 59 2.78 -2.17 -9.54
C HIS A 59 3.55 -1.62 -8.34
N ALA A 60 4.80 -2.02 -8.13
CA ALA A 60 5.67 -1.51 -7.06
C ALA A 60 6.04 -0.04 -7.26
N TRP A 61 6.21 0.42 -8.50
CA TRP A 61 6.45 1.83 -8.80
C TRP A 61 5.22 2.69 -8.53
N ALA A 62 4.05 2.22 -8.97
CA ALA A 62 2.77 2.92 -8.84
C ALA A 62 2.11 2.76 -7.46
N SER A 63 2.57 1.81 -6.64
CA SER A 63 2.06 1.62 -5.28
C SER A 63 2.66 2.65 -4.33
N ASP A 64 1.94 2.91 -3.24
CA ASP A 64 2.49 3.60 -2.09
C ASP A 64 3.02 2.58 -1.06
N PHE A 65 3.45 3.08 0.09
CA PHE A 65 3.95 2.26 1.19
C PHE A 65 2.87 1.91 2.22
N VAL A 66 1.62 2.32 2.03
CA VAL A 66 0.57 2.18 3.04
C VAL A 66 0.23 0.71 3.27
N THR A 67 -0.06 -0.07 2.21
CA THR A 67 -0.36 -1.49 2.36
C THR A 67 0.80 -2.27 3.04
N PRO A 68 2.07 -2.15 2.60
CA PRO A 68 3.19 -2.80 3.30
C PRO A 68 3.31 -2.43 4.79
N VAL A 69 3.08 -1.15 5.14
CA VAL A 69 3.13 -0.69 6.54
C VAL A 69 2.00 -1.30 7.35
N LEU A 70 0.78 -1.35 6.80
CA LEU A 70 -0.38 -1.93 7.47
C LEU A 70 -0.27 -3.45 7.63
N GLU A 71 0.33 -4.16 6.66
CA GLU A 71 0.65 -5.58 6.81
C GLU A 71 1.69 -5.85 7.91
N ILE A 72 2.65 -4.94 8.10
CA ILE A 72 3.59 -5.01 9.23
C ILE A 72 2.84 -4.72 10.53
N LEU A 73 1.98 -3.70 10.57
CA LEU A 73 1.17 -3.35 11.73
C LEU A 73 0.34 -4.56 12.20
N ASN A 74 -0.32 -5.24 11.26
CA ASN A 74 -1.09 -6.47 11.48
C ASN A 74 -0.26 -7.70 11.85
N GLY A 75 1.06 -7.66 11.67
CA GLY A 75 1.95 -8.80 11.93
C GLY A 75 1.97 -9.86 10.82
N SER A 76 1.31 -9.60 9.68
CA SER A 76 1.37 -10.45 8.48
C SER A 76 2.77 -10.47 7.86
N VAL A 77 3.49 -9.35 7.96
CA VAL A 77 4.86 -9.18 7.47
C VAL A 77 5.75 -8.77 8.64
N SER A 78 6.87 -9.47 8.80
CA SER A 78 7.88 -9.08 9.78
C SER A 78 8.89 -8.10 9.19
N MET A 79 9.38 -7.22 10.04
CA MET A 79 10.48 -6.30 9.78
C MET A 79 11.38 -6.31 11.02
N THR A 80 12.70 -6.38 10.83
CA THR A 80 13.65 -6.50 11.94
C THR A 80 13.62 -5.27 12.83
N ASP A 81 13.71 -4.09 12.22
CA ASP A 81 13.57 -2.81 12.88
C ASP A 81 12.53 -1.97 12.12
N ILE A 82 11.45 -1.58 12.79
CA ILE A 82 10.43 -0.73 12.19
C ILE A 82 10.95 0.70 11.96
N HIS A 83 11.97 1.14 12.70
CA HIS A 83 12.51 2.49 12.59
C HIS A 83 13.33 2.71 11.30
N ASP A 84 13.65 1.63 10.57
CA ASP A 84 14.28 1.72 9.24
C ASP A 84 13.37 2.39 8.19
N PHE A 85 12.10 2.65 8.50
CA PHE A 85 11.23 3.44 7.62
C PHE A 85 11.79 4.83 7.29
N LYS A 86 12.61 5.45 8.16
CA LYS A 86 13.31 6.71 7.84
C LYS A 86 14.29 6.59 6.67
N PHE A 87 14.84 5.41 6.43
CA PHE A 87 15.72 5.14 5.28
C PHE A 87 14.93 4.71 4.04
N ILE A 88 13.80 4.03 4.24
CA ILE A 88 12.90 3.55 3.18
C ILE A 88 12.07 4.69 2.57
N LEU A 89 11.67 5.64 3.41
CA LEU A 89 10.90 6.85 3.10
C LEU A 89 11.74 8.09 3.42
N PRO A 90 12.84 8.34 2.67
CA PRO A 90 13.77 9.43 2.99
C PRO A 90 13.09 10.80 3.03
N MET A 91 12.04 11.02 2.23
CA MET A 91 11.24 12.24 2.23
C MET A 91 10.45 12.49 3.53
N LEU A 92 10.29 11.46 4.35
CA LEU A 92 9.65 11.52 5.67
C LEU A 92 10.68 11.33 6.79
N ALA A 93 11.98 11.23 6.50
CA ALA A 93 12.99 10.83 7.49
C ALA A 93 12.95 11.71 8.74
N ASP A 94 12.92 13.03 8.58
CA ASP A 94 12.96 13.99 9.69
C ASP A 94 11.77 13.80 10.65
N VAL A 95 10.55 13.66 10.11
CA VAL A 95 9.34 13.41 10.91
C VAL A 95 9.32 12.00 11.50
N LEU A 96 9.87 11.01 10.79
CA LEU A 96 9.93 9.64 11.28
C LEU A 96 10.96 9.43 12.38
N VAL A 97 12.06 10.20 12.40
CA VAL A 97 13.01 10.25 13.51
C VAL A 97 12.31 10.77 14.77
N ALA A 98 11.52 11.84 14.67
CA ALA A 98 10.74 12.35 15.79
C ALA A 98 9.66 11.36 16.26
N ALA A 99 9.14 10.52 15.35
CA ALA A 99 8.16 9.49 15.66
C ALA A 99 8.74 8.26 16.38
N GLU A 100 10.07 8.06 16.41
CA GLU A 100 10.67 6.85 17.02
C GLU A 100 10.36 6.68 18.51
N GLN A 101 10.03 7.77 19.19
CA GLN A 101 9.58 7.76 20.58
C GLN A 101 8.18 7.15 20.78
N LEU A 102 7.43 6.93 19.69
CA LEU A 102 6.11 6.31 19.74
C LEU A 102 6.21 4.79 19.93
N GLU A 103 5.21 4.22 20.60
CA GLU A 103 5.03 2.77 20.64
C GLU A 103 4.84 2.21 19.23
N ARG A 104 5.22 0.94 19.03
CA ARG A 104 5.20 0.26 17.73
C ARG A 104 3.97 0.54 16.87
N ASN A 105 2.77 0.40 17.44
CA ASN A 105 1.52 0.51 16.69
C ASN A 105 1.19 1.97 16.34
N ASP A 106 1.44 2.90 17.27
CA ASP A 106 1.32 4.34 17.02
C ASP A 106 2.32 4.80 15.94
N TYR A 107 3.56 4.31 16.01
CA TYR A 107 4.60 4.57 15.01
C TYR A 107 4.17 4.11 13.62
N LEU A 108 3.81 2.83 13.46
CA LEU A 108 3.45 2.27 12.17
C LEU A 108 2.18 2.90 11.58
N LEU A 109 1.17 3.19 12.42
CA LEU A 109 -0.01 3.90 11.94
C LEU A 109 0.32 5.33 11.51
N THR A 110 1.22 6.02 12.22
CA THR A 110 1.74 7.34 11.82
C THR A 110 2.46 7.28 10.48
N VAL A 111 3.31 6.27 10.26
CA VAL A 111 3.98 6.05 8.95
C VAL A 111 2.94 5.87 7.84
N ALA A 112 1.90 5.05 8.06
CA ALA A 112 0.85 4.80 7.08
C ALA A 112 0.08 6.08 6.72
N LEU A 113 -0.28 6.89 7.73
CA LEU A 113 -0.97 8.17 7.52
C LEU A 113 -0.13 9.15 6.70
N LEU A 114 1.14 9.34 7.07
CA LEU A 114 2.06 10.24 6.36
C LEU A 114 2.39 9.75 4.95
N ALA A 115 2.51 8.44 4.74
CA ALA A 115 2.71 7.86 3.41
C ALA A 115 1.49 8.10 2.50
N SER A 116 0.27 7.96 3.05
CA SER A 116 -0.98 8.21 2.32
C SER A 116 -1.15 9.68 1.93
N ALA A 117 -0.69 10.61 2.77
CA ALA A 117 -0.87 12.05 2.56
C ALA A 117 -0.16 12.60 1.33
N SER A 118 0.89 11.92 0.87
CA SER A 118 1.59 12.29 -0.38
C SER A 118 0.69 12.32 -1.62
N ARG A 119 -0.55 11.81 -1.56
CA ARG A 119 -1.52 11.84 -2.66
C ARG A 119 -2.75 12.70 -2.37
N HIS A 120 -2.57 13.76 -1.57
CA HIS A 120 -3.61 14.73 -1.18
C HIS A 120 -4.64 15.01 -2.29
N GLY A 121 -5.92 14.85 -1.94
CA GLY A 121 -7.07 15.12 -2.82
C GLY A 121 -7.63 13.91 -3.57
N ARG A 122 -7.00 12.73 -3.48
CA ARG A 122 -7.55 11.48 -4.03
C ARG A 122 -8.07 10.57 -2.91
N VAL A 123 -9.28 10.05 -3.08
CA VAL A 123 -9.78 8.94 -2.27
C VAL A 123 -8.94 7.71 -2.60
N GLN A 124 -8.40 7.04 -1.58
CA GLN A 124 -7.52 5.89 -1.78
C GLN A 124 -8.17 4.62 -1.26
N GLU A 125 -8.12 3.56 -2.06
CA GLU A 125 -8.62 2.24 -1.71
C GLU A 125 -7.45 1.31 -1.43
N TYR A 126 -7.49 0.65 -0.28
CA TYR A 126 -6.47 -0.26 0.20
C TYR A 126 -7.07 -1.62 0.49
N VAL A 127 -6.47 -2.67 -0.07
CA VAL A 127 -6.78 -4.05 0.30
C VAL A 127 -5.97 -4.35 1.56
N ILE A 128 -6.62 -4.36 2.72
CA ILE A 128 -5.97 -4.54 4.01
C ILE A 128 -6.84 -5.36 4.94
N ASP A 129 -6.22 -6.23 5.72
CA ASP A 129 -6.91 -6.89 6.82
C ASP A 129 -7.22 -5.85 7.92
N GLY A 130 -8.49 -5.79 8.36
CA GLY A 130 -8.98 -4.87 9.39
C GLY A 130 -8.46 -5.14 10.81
N ALA A 131 -7.59 -6.12 11.02
CA ALA A 131 -7.04 -6.50 12.33
C ALA A 131 -6.39 -5.33 13.09
N PHE A 132 -5.78 -4.35 12.41
CA PHE A 132 -5.09 -3.23 13.05
C PHE A 132 -6.00 -2.38 13.93
N THR A 133 -7.31 -2.42 13.70
CA THR A 133 -8.33 -1.67 14.46
C THR A 133 -8.51 -2.19 15.90
N ARG A 134 -8.01 -3.40 16.19
CA ARG A 134 -8.08 -4.04 17.51
C ARG A 134 -6.76 -4.00 18.27
N LEU A 135 -5.72 -3.40 17.67
CA LEU A 135 -4.42 -3.29 18.31
C LEU A 135 -4.44 -2.23 19.42
N PRO A 136 -3.61 -2.37 20.46
CA PRO A 136 -3.45 -1.33 21.46
C PRO A 136 -2.68 -0.14 20.86
N TYR A 137 -3.22 1.06 21.06
CA TYR A 137 -2.60 2.34 20.73
C TYR A 137 -2.51 3.17 22.01
N ARG A 138 -1.40 3.89 22.18
CA ARG A 138 -1.13 4.71 23.37
C ARG A 138 -1.37 6.18 23.11
N LYS A 139 -1.01 6.66 21.91
CA LYS A 139 -1.16 8.08 21.53
C LYS A 139 -2.37 8.32 20.64
N LEU A 140 -2.61 7.40 19.71
CA LEU A 140 -3.76 7.42 18.81
C LEU A 140 -4.96 6.69 19.43
N ARG A 141 -6.16 7.14 19.07
CA ARG A 141 -7.43 6.49 19.45
C ARG A 141 -8.15 6.03 18.19
N ILE A 142 -8.57 4.77 18.18
CA ILE A 142 -9.41 4.23 17.11
C ILE A 142 -10.84 4.10 17.61
N TRP A 143 -11.77 4.76 16.92
CA TRP A 143 -13.20 4.52 17.06
C TRP A 143 -13.68 3.65 15.90
N SER A 144 -14.44 2.60 16.21
CA SER A 144 -14.88 1.62 15.22
C SER A 144 -16.39 1.43 15.29
N ARG A 145 -17.04 1.38 14.13
CA ARG A 145 -18.44 1.00 13.98
C ARG A 145 -18.57 -0.07 12.90
N VAL A 146 -19.07 -1.23 13.29
CA VAL A 146 -19.34 -2.35 12.39
C VAL A 146 -20.84 -2.58 12.35
N LYS A 147 -21.42 -2.70 11.16
CA LYS A 147 -22.79 -3.12 10.94
C LYS A 147 -22.81 -4.31 10.00
N ASN A 148 -23.45 -5.38 10.44
CA ASN A 148 -23.71 -6.55 9.62
C ASN A 148 -25.21 -6.65 9.38
N LYS A 149 -25.59 -6.87 8.12
CA LYS A 149 -26.95 -7.20 7.75
C LYS A 149 -26.92 -8.51 6.98
N GLU A 150 -27.55 -9.53 7.54
CA GLU A 150 -27.66 -10.84 6.94
C GLU A 150 -29.05 -10.99 6.31
N TRP A 151 -29.12 -11.56 5.10
CA TRP A 151 -30.37 -12.01 4.51
C TRP A 151 -30.20 -13.36 3.82
N TYR A 152 -31.31 -14.08 3.67
CA TYR A 152 -31.35 -15.41 3.11
C TYR A 152 -32.09 -15.33 1.77
N ASP A 153 -31.46 -15.80 0.69
CA ASP A 153 -32.15 -16.03 -0.57
C ASP A 153 -32.29 -17.54 -0.85
N THR A 154 -33.44 -17.91 -1.39
CA THR A 154 -33.74 -19.30 -1.74
C THR A 154 -33.48 -19.48 -3.23
N VAL A 155 -32.37 -20.15 -3.58
CA VAL A 155 -32.02 -20.35 -4.99
C VAL A 155 -33.07 -21.26 -5.64
N ALA A 156 -33.85 -20.72 -6.57
CA ALA A 156 -35.00 -21.38 -7.20
C ALA A 156 -34.69 -22.71 -7.92
N ARG A 157 -33.42 -23.05 -8.16
CA ARG A 157 -33.01 -24.24 -8.92
C ARG A 157 -32.93 -25.53 -8.11
N THR A 158 -32.78 -25.46 -6.79
CA THR A 158 -32.79 -26.63 -5.90
C THR A 158 -33.31 -26.20 -4.54
N LYS A 159 -34.49 -26.68 -4.13
CA LYS A 159 -35.19 -26.37 -2.85
C LYS A 159 -34.39 -26.69 -1.56
N SER A 160 -33.11 -27.02 -1.66
CA SER A 160 -32.26 -27.53 -0.60
C SER A 160 -31.00 -26.69 -0.32
N SER A 161 -30.78 -25.56 -1.00
CA SER A 161 -29.63 -24.67 -0.75
C SER A 161 -30.08 -23.24 -0.48
N PHE A 162 -29.91 -22.76 0.75
CA PHE A 162 -29.98 -21.34 1.09
C PHE A 162 -28.63 -20.69 0.78
N GLN A 163 -28.65 -19.54 0.10
CA GLN A 163 -27.49 -18.66 0.07
C GLN A 163 -27.67 -17.59 1.14
N VAL A 164 -26.69 -17.51 2.04
CA VAL A 164 -26.60 -16.43 3.03
C VAL A 164 -25.83 -15.30 2.37
N PHE A 165 -26.46 -14.14 2.31
CA PHE A 165 -25.84 -12.92 1.87
C PHE A 165 -25.59 -12.04 3.08
N ILE A 166 -24.38 -11.48 3.14
CA ILE A 166 -23.96 -10.60 4.22
C ILE A 166 -23.58 -9.28 3.58
N GLN A 167 -24.26 -8.21 3.99
CA GLN A 167 -23.79 -6.85 3.79
C GLN A 167 -23.04 -6.45 5.05
N ARG A 168 -21.81 -5.99 4.87
CA ARG A 168 -20.94 -5.55 5.96
C ARG A 168 -20.51 -4.11 5.69
N ASP A 169 -20.86 -3.23 6.61
CA ASP A 169 -20.43 -1.84 6.62
C ASP A 169 -19.52 -1.63 7.83
N GLU A 170 -18.27 -1.23 7.58
CA GLU A 170 -17.30 -0.90 8.63
C GLU A 170 -16.77 0.50 8.47
N ILE A 171 -16.71 1.23 9.57
CA ILE A 171 -16.12 2.57 9.64
C ILE A 171 -15.17 2.61 10.81
N HIS A 172 -13.92 2.93 10.55
CA HIS A 172 -12.89 3.16 11.55
C HIS A 172 -12.39 4.59 11.44
N ARG A 173 -12.31 5.28 12.57
CA ARG A 173 -11.85 6.66 12.64
C ARG A 173 -10.65 6.74 13.56
N VAL A 174 -9.57 7.32 13.06
CA VAL A 174 -8.31 7.50 13.78
C VAL A 174 -8.29 8.92 14.33
N PHE A 175 -8.06 9.05 15.62
CA PHE A 175 -8.02 10.32 16.33
C PHE A 175 -6.69 10.51 17.04
N TRP A 176 -6.26 11.76 17.13
CA TRP A 176 -5.32 12.25 18.14
C TRP A 176 -6.04 13.30 18.97
N HIS A 177 -6.18 13.06 20.29
CA HIS A 177 -7.14 13.78 21.14
C HIS A 177 -8.56 13.80 20.53
N ASP A 178 -9.08 15.00 20.24
CA ASP A 178 -10.39 15.24 19.64
C ASP A 178 -10.31 15.57 18.13
N HIS A 179 -9.12 15.47 17.54
CA HIS A 179 -8.90 15.71 16.12
C HIS A 179 -8.94 14.40 15.34
N GLU A 180 -9.86 14.30 14.38
CA GLU A 180 -9.88 13.19 13.43
C GLU A 180 -8.71 13.34 12.45
N LEU A 181 -7.90 12.30 12.32
CA LEU A 181 -6.78 12.24 11.39
C LEU A 181 -7.17 11.54 10.10
N ALA A 182 -7.96 10.46 10.21
CA ALA A 182 -8.38 9.67 9.07
C ALA A 182 -9.64 8.86 9.36
N THR A 183 -10.34 8.52 8.28
CA THR A 183 -11.46 7.60 8.26
C THR A 183 -11.16 6.46 7.28
N LEU A 184 -11.35 5.21 7.71
CA LEU A 184 -11.31 4.01 6.89
C LEU A 184 -12.72 3.43 6.79
N GLU A 185 -13.24 3.31 5.57
CA GLU A 185 -14.57 2.82 5.28
C GLU A 185 -14.49 1.55 4.44
N TYR A 186 -15.19 0.50 4.85
CA TYR A 186 -15.38 -0.70 4.04
C TYR A 186 -16.88 -0.92 3.85
N HIS A 187 -17.26 -1.14 2.60
CA HIS A 187 -18.64 -1.42 2.20
C HIS A 187 -18.63 -2.59 1.22
N GLU A 188 -19.15 -3.74 1.65
CA GLU A 188 -19.30 -4.88 0.77
C GLU A 188 -20.73 -5.40 0.80
N LYS A 189 -21.26 -5.61 -0.41
CA LYS A 189 -22.51 -6.33 -0.66
C LYS A 189 -22.12 -7.71 -1.18
N ASP A 190 -22.76 -8.73 -0.64
CA ASP A 190 -22.56 -10.13 -1.04
C ASP A 190 -21.19 -10.71 -0.61
N TRP A 191 -20.71 -10.30 0.57
CA TRP A 191 -19.44 -10.76 1.14
C TRP A 191 -19.39 -12.29 1.23
N ARG A 192 -18.32 -12.88 0.69
CA ARG A 192 -17.97 -14.29 0.94
C ARG A 192 -16.94 -14.35 2.06
N LYS A 193 -17.02 -15.39 2.88
CA LYS A 193 -16.19 -15.58 4.08
C LYS A 193 -14.67 -15.49 3.82
N ASP A 194 -14.22 -15.72 2.59
CA ASP A 194 -12.81 -15.74 2.21
C ASP A 194 -12.31 -14.43 1.55
N ASP A 195 -13.19 -13.44 1.36
CA ASP A 195 -12.81 -12.16 0.76
C ASP A 195 -12.12 -11.24 1.78
N ILE A 196 -10.94 -10.73 1.39
CA ILE A 196 -10.17 -9.76 2.19
C ILE A 196 -10.84 -8.39 2.02
N PRO A 197 -11.21 -7.71 3.12
CA PRO A 197 -11.88 -6.42 3.04
C PRO A 197 -11.00 -5.37 2.34
N GLN A 198 -11.63 -4.51 1.55
CA GLN A 198 -10.99 -3.38 0.89
C GLN A 198 -11.48 -2.08 1.52
N TYR A 199 -10.60 -1.42 2.26
CA TYR A 199 -10.93 -0.18 2.94
C TYR A 199 -10.59 1.03 2.08
N THR A 200 -11.56 1.94 1.97
CA THR A 200 -11.35 3.29 1.48
C THR A 200 -10.80 4.17 2.60
N LEU A 201 -9.58 4.67 2.46
CA LEU A 201 -8.96 5.63 3.37
C LEU A 201 -9.22 7.07 2.91
N ARG A 202 -9.69 7.88 3.84
CA ARG A 202 -9.87 9.32 3.69
C ARG A 202 -9.09 10.03 4.79
N LEU A 203 -8.21 10.95 4.39
CA LEU A 203 -7.42 11.75 5.32
C LEU A 203 -8.14 13.05 5.64
N ALA A 204 -8.03 13.51 6.88
CA ALA A 204 -8.44 14.86 7.24
C ALA A 204 -7.55 15.90 6.55
N GLN A 205 -8.11 17.07 6.22
CA GLN A 205 -7.39 18.10 5.47
C GLN A 205 -6.15 18.63 6.20
N ASP A 206 -6.21 18.70 7.53
CA ASP A 206 -5.13 19.17 8.40
C ASP A 206 -4.32 18.01 9.03
N MET A 207 -4.52 16.76 8.58
CA MET A 207 -3.93 15.57 9.19
C MET A 207 -2.43 15.69 9.40
N GLU A 208 -1.66 16.13 8.39
CA GLU A 208 -0.21 16.23 8.51
C GLU A 208 0.21 17.23 9.58
N ARG A 209 -0.44 18.39 9.62
CA ARG A 209 -0.20 19.39 10.66
C ARG A 209 -0.49 18.80 12.05
N ARG A 210 -1.58 18.05 12.20
CA ARG A 210 -1.91 17.37 13.46
C ARG A 210 -0.90 16.32 13.85
N VAL A 211 -0.34 15.58 12.90
CA VAL A 211 0.75 14.64 13.16
C VAL A 211 2.01 15.38 13.62
N PHE A 212 2.34 16.52 13.03
CA PHE A 212 3.48 17.34 13.49
C PHE A 212 3.26 17.88 14.90
N GLU A 213 2.06 18.39 15.20
CA GLU A 213 1.68 18.82 16.55
C GLU A 213 1.74 17.65 17.55
N MET A 214 1.26 16.46 17.16
CA MET A 214 1.34 15.24 17.96
C MET A 214 2.80 14.86 18.25
N LEU A 215 3.72 15.08 17.31
CA LEU A 215 5.14 14.77 17.44
C LEU A 215 5.94 15.90 18.10
N GLU A 216 5.27 16.97 18.56
CA GLU A 216 5.88 18.14 19.19
C GLU A 216 6.92 18.82 18.28
N LEU A 217 6.71 18.73 16.96
CA LEU A 217 7.50 19.41 15.95
C LEU A 217 7.02 20.85 15.78
N ASP A 218 7.96 21.77 15.61
CA ASP A 218 7.65 23.18 15.45
C ASP A 218 7.07 23.53 14.07
N SER A 219 6.59 24.77 13.94
CA SER A 219 6.02 25.28 12.69
C SER A 219 7.04 25.40 11.56
N GLU A 220 8.33 25.50 11.89
CA GLU A 220 9.41 25.58 10.90
C GLU A 220 9.62 24.20 10.26
N ALA A 221 9.69 23.13 11.06
CA ALA A 221 9.76 21.76 10.60
C ALA A 221 8.57 21.41 9.68
N PHE A 222 7.36 21.82 10.04
CA PHE A 222 6.19 21.63 9.17
C PHE A 222 6.31 22.43 7.86
N SER A 223 6.82 23.66 7.93
CA SER A 223 7.01 24.48 6.73
C SER A 223 8.03 23.86 5.78
N GLN A 224 9.16 23.36 6.30
CA GLN A 224 10.17 22.65 5.52
C GLN A 224 9.60 21.36 4.90
N PHE A 225 8.76 20.64 5.65
CA PHE A 225 8.05 19.47 5.17
C PHE A 225 7.13 19.78 3.98
N VAL A 226 6.32 20.84 4.08
CA VAL A 226 5.40 21.26 3.00
C VAL A 226 6.16 21.72 1.75
N VAL A 227 7.31 22.38 1.90
CA VAL A 227 8.13 22.83 0.75
C VAL A 227 8.61 21.63 -0.10
N ARG A 228 8.88 20.48 0.51
CA ARG A 228 9.33 19.25 -0.18
C ARG A 228 8.19 18.41 -0.77
N GLU A 229 6.96 18.92 -0.80
CA GLU A 229 5.77 18.15 -1.19
C GLU A 229 5.83 17.59 -2.62
N ASN A 230 6.33 18.39 -3.56
CA ASN A 230 6.43 17.96 -4.96
C ASN A 230 7.47 16.85 -5.15
N GLU A 231 8.60 16.93 -4.44
CA GLU A 231 9.62 15.86 -4.43
C GLU A 231 9.07 14.58 -3.81
N ARG A 232 8.27 14.72 -2.74
CA ARG A 232 7.59 13.59 -2.09
C ARG A 232 6.61 12.91 -3.03
N ARG A 233 5.78 13.68 -3.75
CA ARG A 233 4.84 13.16 -4.77
C ARG A 233 5.55 12.41 -5.88
N ALA A 234 6.65 12.97 -6.38
CA ALA A 234 7.47 12.32 -7.41
C ALA A 234 8.03 10.98 -6.91
N TYR A 235 8.57 10.93 -5.69
CA TYR A 235 9.10 9.69 -5.08
C TYR A 235 8.03 8.64 -4.78
N MET A 236 6.85 9.08 -4.33
CA MET A 236 5.72 8.19 -3.99
C MET A 236 5.00 7.63 -5.22
N GLY A 237 5.54 7.90 -6.42
CA GLY A 237 5.14 7.24 -7.65
C GLY A 237 3.94 7.88 -8.32
N ASP A 238 3.93 9.22 -8.43
CA ASP A 238 3.08 9.87 -9.43
C ASP A 238 3.57 9.43 -10.84
N PRO A 239 2.84 8.51 -11.50
CA PRO A 239 3.30 7.94 -12.77
C PRO A 239 3.30 8.99 -13.90
N ASP A 240 2.61 10.10 -13.71
CA ASP A 240 2.53 11.19 -14.68
C ASP A 240 3.81 12.06 -14.68
N LEU A 241 4.68 11.92 -13.68
CA LEU A 241 5.85 12.79 -13.47
C LEU A 241 7.21 12.17 -13.85
N VAL A 242 7.29 10.88 -14.20
CA VAL A 242 8.59 10.22 -14.45
C VAL A 242 8.59 9.40 -15.74
N ALA A 243 9.46 9.77 -16.69
CA ALA A 243 9.78 8.91 -17.82
C ALA A 243 10.46 7.64 -17.28
N GLY A 244 9.81 6.48 -17.46
CA GLY A 244 10.29 5.21 -16.90
C GLY A 244 11.71 4.86 -17.36
N PRO A 245 12.48 4.11 -16.54
CA PRO A 245 13.86 3.76 -16.85
C PRO A 245 13.94 2.87 -18.09
N LYS A 246 15.07 2.93 -18.79
CA LYS A 246 15.36 2.00 -19.89
C LYS A 246 15.68 0.63 -19.30
N ILE A 247 14.85 -0.37 -19.62
CA ILE A 247 15.06 -1.75 -19.15
C ILE A 247 15.43 -2.65 -20.32
N LYS A 248 16.57 -3.33 -20.17
CA LYS A 248 17.03 -4.39 -21.07
C LYS A 248 16.76 -5.75 -20.43
N VAL A 249 16.16 -6.66 -21.20
CA VAL A 249 15.91 -8.03 -20.77
C VAL A 249 16.96 -8.96 -21.36
N VAL A 250 17.59 -9.77 -20.51
CA VAL A 250 18.57 -10.78 -20.89
C VAL A 250 18.08 -12.15 -20.41
N GLU A 251 17.91 -13.09 -21.33
CA GLU A 251 17.53 -14.46 -20.99
C GLU A 251 18.76 -15.38 -20.96
N ILE A 252 18.91 -16.14 -19.87
CA ILE A 252 19.90 -17.22 -19.78
C ILE A 252 19.24 -18.52 -20.25
N ARG A 253 19.74 -19.07 -21.38
CA ARG A 253 19.41 -20.42 -21.85
C ARG A 253 20.37 -21.41 -21.21
N ARG A 254 19.84 -22.51 -20.68
CA ARG A 254 20.64 -23.70 -20.34
C ARG A 254 20.92 -24.50 -21.60
#